data_AF-A0A973CI92-F1
#
_entry.id   AF-A0A973CI92-F1
#
_cell.length_a   1.000
_cell.length_b   1.000
_cell.length_c   1.000
_cell.angle_alpha   90.00
_cell.angle_beta   90.00
_cell.angle_gamma   90.00
#
_symmetry.space_group_name_H-M   'P 1'
#
loop_
_entity.id
_entity.type
_entity.pdbx_description
1 polymer ?
#
loop_
_entity_poly.entity_id
_entity_poly.type
_entity_poly.pdbx_seq_one_letter_code
_entity_poly.pdbx_strand_id
1 'polypeptide(L)' 'MVFVRAMECESKVLYCNCAFAKVIDADVKADVLTQLKESGIAFEAVEDLCSMAAN' A
#
# COMPACT_ATOMS: atom_id res chain seq x y z
N MET A 1 -9.26 -12.72 -12.52
CA MET A 1 -9.89 -11.39 -12.38
C MET A 1 -10.32 -11.27 -10.93
N VAL A 2 -9.44 -10.77 -10.05
CA VAL A 2 -9.72 -10.70 -8.62
C VAL A 2 -10.44 -9.37 -8.35
N PHE A 3 -11.77 -9.41 -8.36
CA PHE A 3 -12.59 -8.33 -7.82
C PHE A 3 -12.66 -8.53 -6.30
N VAL A 4 -11.92 -7.72 -5.56
CA VAL A 4 -12.11 -7.58 -4.12
C VAL A 4 -13.51 -6.98 -3.89
N ARG A 5 -14.43 -7.77 -3.33
CA ARG A 5 -15.78 -7.31 -2.94
C ARG A 5 -15.64 -6.29 -1.80
N ALA A 6 -16.13 -5.09 -2.03
CA ALA A 6 -16.22 -4.03 -1.03
C ALA A 6 -17.14 -4.45 0.12
N MET A 7 -16.59 -4.49 1.33
CA MET A 7 -17.33 -4.26 2.56
C MET A 7 -17.30 -2.73 2.75
N GLU A 8 -18.47 -2.08 2.81
CA GLU A 8 -18.59 -0.63 3.04
C GLU A 8 -18.12 -0.28 4.46
N CYS A 9 -16.80 -0.22 4.62
CA CYS A 9 -16.08 0.48 5.66
C CYS A 9 -15.05 1.26 4.86
N GLU A 10 -15.10 2.60 4.88
CA GLU A 10 -14.20 3.47 4.13
C GLU A 10 -12.77 2.92 4.23
N SER A 11 -12.33 2.24 3.18
CA SER A 11 -11.18 1.34 3.27
C SER A 11 -9.95 2.22 3.21
N LYS A 12 -9.38 2.51 4.38
CA LYS A 12 -8.17 3.31 4.51
C LYS A 12 -7.01 2.52 3.91
N VAL A 13 -6.52 2.98 2.77
CA VAL A 13 -5.38 2.37 2.09
C VAL A 13 -4.10 2.82 2.79
N LEU A 14 -3.30 1.86 3.24
CA LEU A 14 -1.98 2.12 3.80
C LEU A 14 -0.92 1.52 2.86
N TYR A 15 0.06 2.32 2.47
CA TYR A 15 1.16 1.92 1.59
C TYR A 15 2.47 1.91 2.36
N CYS A 16 3.17 0.76 2.34
CA CYS A 16 4.48 0.61 2.98
C CYS A 16 5.59 0.93 1.99
N ASN A 17 6.39 1.96 2.28
CA ASN A 17 7.55 2.35 1.49
C ASN A 17 8.89 1.85 2.07
N CYS A 18 8.88 0.80 2.89
CA CYS A 18 10.09 0.36 3.56
C CYS A 18 11.11 -0.25 2.58
N ALA A 19 12.39 0.05 2.81
CA ALA A 19 13.50 -0.55 2.08
C ALA A 19 13.81 -1.99 2.53
N PHE A 20 13.23 -2.44 3.65
CA PHE A 20 13.59 -3.68 4.31
C PHE A 20 12.76 -4.89 3.86
N ALA A 21 11.47 -4.71 3.59
CA ALA A 21 10.62 -5.79 3.09
C ALA A 21 10.94 -6.08 1.63
N LYS A 22 11.74 -7.12 1.38
CA LYS A 22 12.15 -7.58 0.04
C LYS A 22 11.18 -8.58 -0.61
N VAL A 23 9.95 -8.68 -0.10
CA VAL A 23 8.93 -9.61 -0.62
C VAL A 23 8.36 -9.17 -1.97
N ILE A 24 8.51 -7.89 -2.31
CA ILE A 24 8.16 -7.28 -3.60
C ILE A 24 9.36 -6.48 -4.09
N ASP A 25 9.66 -6.58 -5.38
CA ASP A 25 10.71 -5.80 -6.03
C ASP A 25 10.50 -4.28 -5.87
N ALA A 26 11.62 -3.55 -5.81
CA ALA A 26 11.59 -2.10 -5.62
C ALA A 26 10.86 -1.37 -6.75
N ASP A 27 11.01 -1.84 -7.99
CA ASP A 27 10.36 -1.25 -9.16
C ASP A 27 8.84 -1.43 -9.08
N VAL A 28 8.37 -2.61 -8.68
CA VAL A 28 6.93 -2.87 -8.47
C VAL A 28 6.35 -1.97 -7.37
N LYS A 29 7.11 -1.74 -6.29
CA LYS A 29 6.70 -0.77 -5.25
C LYS A 29 6.56 0.65 -5.81
N ALA A 30 7.55 1.10 -6.57
CA ALA A 30 7.53 2.42 -7.20
C ALA A 30 6.35 2.59 -8.17
N ASP A 31 6.06 1.56 -8.97
CA ASP A 31 4.94 1.55 -9.91
C ASP A 31 3.59 1.60 -9.19
N VAL A 32 3.42 0.83 -8.11
CA VAL A 32 2.20 0.86 -7.29
C VAL A 32 2.01 2.23 -6.64
N LEU A 33 3.06 2.83 -6.09
CA LEU A 33 2.99 4.18 -5.53
C LEU A 33 2.58 5.23 -6.57
N THR A 34 3.10 5.10 -7.79
CA THR A 34 2.74 5.98 -8.92
C THR A 34 1.26 5.83 -9.26
N GLN A 35 0.78 4.60 -9.42
CA GLN A 35 -0.63 4.32 -9.70
C GLN A 35 -1.55 4.79 -8.57
N LEU A 36 -1.15 4.65 -7.31
CA LEU A 36 -1.91 5.16 -6.17
C LEU A 36 -2.07 6.68 -6.23
N LYS A 37 -0.98 7.41 -6.54
CA LYS A 37 -1.03 8.87 -6.74
C LYS A 37 -1.94 9.28 -7.89
N GLU A 38 -1.92 8.53 -8.99
CA GLU A 38 -2.74 8.81 -10.18
C GLU A 38 -4.21 8.41 -10.00
N SER A 39 -4.49 7.42 -9.15
CA SER A 39 -5.85 6.90 -8.94
C SER A 39 -6.79 7.86 -8.19
N GLY A 40 -6.25 8.88 -7.50
CA GLY A 40 -7.02 9.79 -6.66
C GLY A 40 -7.63 9.13 -5.41
N ILE A 41 -7.26 7.88 -5.12
CA ILE A 41 -7.67 7.18 -3.90
C ILE A 41 -6.93 7.80 -2.70
N ALA A 42 -7.64 8.07 -1.61
CA ALA A 42 -7.01 8.49 -0.37
C ALA A 42 -6.18 7.34 0.21
N PHE A 43 -4.87 7.55 0.35
CA PHE A 43 -3.96 6.59 0.97
C PHE A 43 -2.94 7.29 1.86
N GLU A 44 -2.43 6.56 2.84
CA GLU A 44 -1.34 6.99 3.71
C GLU A 44 -0.08 6.19 3.38
N ALA A 45 1.04 6.87 3.13
CA ALA A 45 2.33 6.23 2.92
C ALA A 45 3.15 6.26 4.21
N VAL A 46 3.59 5.11 4.67
CA VAL A 46 4.43 4.96 5.87
C VAL A 46 5.78 4.36 5.50
N GLU A 47 6.82 4.79 6.21
CA GLU A 47 8.19 4.30 5.96
C GLU A 47 8.43 2.89 6.50
N ASP A 48 7.70 2.48 7.54
CA ASP A 48 7.81 1.14 8.12
C ASP A 48 6.49 0.63 8.70
N LEU A 49 5.77 -0.15 7.89
CA LEU A 49 4.56 -0.83 8.35
C LEU A 49 4.86 -1.94 9.35
N CYS A 50 6.05 -2.56 9.32
CA CYS A 50 6.38 -3.68 10.19
C CYS A 50 6.40 -3.24 11.66
N SER A 51 6.95 -2.07 11.96
CA SER A 51 6.93 -1.47 13.30
C SER A 51 5.52 -1.10 13.77
N MET A 52 4.59 -0.78 12.86
CA MET A 52 3.20 -0.46 13.19
C MET A 52 2.33 -1.71 13.41
N ALA A 53 2.63 -2.82 12.72
CA ALA A 53 1.83 -4.05 12.74
C ALA A 53 2.25 -5.07 13.82
N ALA A 54 3.47 -4.96 14.37
CA ALA A 54 4.03 -5.94 15.30
C ALA A 54 3.54 -5.81 16.76
N ASN A 55 2.30 -5.35 16.99
CA ASN A 55 1.75 -5.11 18.32
C ASN A 55 0.53 -5.99 18.62
#